data_AF-A0A8T4KWD0-F1
#
_entry.id   AF-A0A8T4KWD0-F1
#
_cell.length_a   1.000
_cell.length_b   1.000
_cell.length_c   1.000
_cell.angle_alpha   90.00
_cell.angle_beta   90.00
_cell.angle_gamma   90.00
#
_symmetry.space_group_name_H-M   'P 1'
#
loop_
_entity.id
_entity.type
_entity.pdbx_description
1 polymer ?
#
loop_
_entity_poly.entity_id
_entity_poly.type
_entity_poly.pdbx_seq_one_letter_code
_entity_poly.pdbx_strand_id
1 'polypeptide(L)'
;MNSKGQLFSLDLVIALALIVLAVGLLYRNAELFQYANKDSAIQAELYRVGLNASNQLVGNPQLNCALSELGPPTGLIEFLPNCLTVDRTGNLPSGRHVGWGKTAQITKDALGIPDDYSCNIEFQPPLLTPIFIDEKGCDDSYATAGAENIFSIERKVVFLNKELLVGPGQPKENSGHITKSELEDCRDDPALATPCLLMESTATLRVWKS
;
A
#
# COMPACT_ATOMS: atom_id res chain seq x y z
N MET A 1 82.44 19.09 -13.83
CA MET A 1 81.28 18.16 -13.79
C MET A 1 80.13 18.90 -13.10
N ASN A 2 79.29 19.60 -13.85
CA ASN A 2 78.03 20.15 -13.36
C ASN A 2 76.94 19.55 -14.22
N SER A 3 76.37 18.42 -13.76
CA SER A 3 75.16 17.87 -14.36
C SER A 3 74.07 18.90 -14.13
N LYS A 4 73.68 19.58 -15.21
CA LYS A 4 72.55 20.49 -15.23
C LYS A 4 71.31 19.67 -14.88
N GLY A 5 70.93 19.70 -13.60
CA GLY A 5 69.64 19.22 -13.13
C GLY A 5 68.58 19.98 -13.90
N GLN A 6 68.01 19.33 -14.90
CA GLN A 6 66.87 19.86 -15.63
C GLN A 6 65.77 20.06 -14.60
N LEU A 7 65.46 21.34 -14.38
CA LEU A 7 64.22 21.81 -13.80
C LEU A 7 63.09 21.04 -14.49
N PHE A 8 62.45 20.14 -13.76
CA PHE A 8 61.12 19.67 -14.14
C PHE A 8 60.31 20.92 -14.47
N SER A 9 59.92 21.06 -15.74
CA SER A 9 59.20 22.25 -16.22
C SER A 9 57.99 22.48 -15.33
N LEU A 10 57.84 23.71 -14.82
CA LEU A 10 56.68 24.15 -14.03
C LEU A 10 55.36 23.75 -14.72
N ASP A 11 55.34 23.81 -16.06
CA ASP A 11 54.18 23.44 -16.87
C ASP A 11 53.82 21.96 -16.76
N LEU A 12 54.82 21.07 -16.56
CA LEU A 12 54.56 19.64 -16.35
C LEU A 12 53.84 19.42 -15.01
N VAL A 13 54.26 20.13 -13.95
CA VAL A 13 53.65 20.02 -12.63
C VAL A 13 52.21 20.55 -12.66
N ILE A 14 51.98 21.68 -13.32
CA ILE A 14 50.65 22.26 -13.49
C ILE A 14 49.76 21.32 -14.33
N ALA A 15 50.25 20.76 -15.43
CA ALA A 15 49.52 19.82 -16.26
C ALA A 15 49.14 18.54 -15.48
N LEU A 16 50.07 18.00 -14.69
CA LEU A 16 49.82 16.83 -13.84
C LEU A 16 48.72 17.13 -12.80
N ALA A 17 48.78 18.30 -12.15
CA ALA A 17 47.76 18.73 -11.19
C ALA A 17 46.37 18.86 -11.83
N LEU A 18 46.29 19.42 -13.05
CA LEU A 18 45.03 19.51 -13.80
C LEU A 18 44.50 18.13 -14.20
N ILE A 19 45.37 17.21 -14.59
CA ILE A 19 44.96 15.82 -14.91
C ILE A 19 44.40 15.13 -13.67
N VAL A 20 45.07 15.22 -12.52
CA VAL A 20 44.58 14.63 -11.27
C VAL A 20 43.22 15.22 -10.88
N LEU A 21 43.05 16.54 -11.03
CA LEU A 21 41.78 17.21 -10.74
C LEU A 21 40.67 16.78 -11.72
N ALA A 22 40.99 16.67 -13.02
CA ALA A 22 40.05 16.19 -14.03
C ALA A 22 39.63 14.74 -13.78
N VAL A 23 40.57 13.86 -13.45
CA VAL A 23 40.27 12.47 -13.08
C VAL A 23 39.41 12.41 -11.81
N GLY A 24 39.70 13.24 -10.81
CA GLY A 24 38.88 13.35 -9.60
C GLY A 24 37.44 13.78 -9.89
N LEU A 25 37.24 14.76 -10.77
CA LEU A 25 35.91 15.21 -11.21
C LEU A 25 35.16 14.12 -11.99
N LEU A 26 35.85 13.42 -12.90
CA LEU A 26 35.26 12.31 -13.64
C LEU A 26 34.84 11.17 -12.71
N TYR A 27 35.67 10.84 -11.71
CA TYR A 27 35.34 9.81 -10.72
C TYR A 27 34.12 10.20 -9.89
N ARG A 28 34.08 11.44 -9.39
CA ARG A 28 32.92 11.96 -8.65
C ARG A 28 31.63 11.94 -9.48
N ASN A 29 31.71 12.33 -10.77
CA ASN A 29 30.56 12.27 -11.66
C ASN A 29 30.10 10.83 -11.90
N ALA A 30 31.03 9.89 -12.13
CA ALA A 30 30.71 8.48 -12.30
C ALA A 30 30.00 7.91 -11.07
N GLU A 31 30.46 8.27 -9.87
CA GLU A 31 29.84 7.86 -8.61
C GLU A 31 28.42 8.43 -8.46
N LEU A 32 28.21 9.72 -8.76
CA LEU A 32 26.88 10.34 -8.77
C LEU A 32 25.91 9.65 -9.74
N PHE A 33 26.37 9.32 -10.95
CA PHE A 33 25.56 8.58 -11.92
C PHE A 33 25.20 7.18 -11.42
N GLN A 34 26.12 6.49 -10.74
CA GLN A 34 25.83 5.19 -10.16
C GLN A 34 24.78 5.27 -9.04
N TYR A 35 24.86 6.27 -8.15
CA TYR A 35 23.82 6.48 -7.14
C TYR A 35 22.47 6.80 -7.76
N ALA A 36 22.42 7.75 -8.72
CA ALA A 36 21.18 8.11 -9.40
C ALA A 36 20.52 6.91 -10.11
N ASN A 37 21.31 6.04 -10.74
CA ASN A 37 20.80 4.83 -11.38
C ASN A 37 20.26 3.81 -10.37
N LYS A 38 20.94 3.65 -9.22
CA LYS A 38 20.47 2.77 -8.14
C LYS A 38 19.16 3.27 -7.54
N ASP A 39 19.08 4.56 -7.25
CA ASP A 39 17.85 5.17 -6.71
C ASP A 39 16.69 5.05 -7.69
N SER A 40 16.93 5.28 -8.98
CA SER A 40 15.93 5.09 -10.02
C SER A 40 15.44 3.65 -10.12
N ALA A 41 16.34 2.66 -9.98
CA ALA A 41 15.98 1.25 -9.99
C ALA A 41 15.11 0.88 -8.77
N ILE A 42 15.49 1.34 -7.58
CA ILE A 42 14.73 1.12 -6.34
C ILE A 42 13.33 1.74 -6.45
N GLN A 43 13.22 2.97 -6.96
CA GLN A 43 11.95 3.65 -7.16
C GLN A 43 11.05 2.92 -8.19
N ALA A 44 11.63 2.44 -9.29
CA ALA A 44 10.89 1.67 -10.29
C ALA A 44 10.38 0.33 -9.73
N GLU A 45 11.17 -0.32 -8.88
CA GLU A 45 10.78 -1.55 -8.19
C GLU A 45 9.66 -1.29 -7.17
N LEU A 46 9.82 -0.29 -6.31
CA LEU A 46 8.80 0.15 -5.34
C LEU A 46 7.48 0.47 -6.03
N TYR A 47 7.53 1.20 -7.15
CA TYR A 47 6.35 1.52 -7.94
C TYR A 47 5.63 0.26 -8.42
N ARG A 48 6.37 -0.74 -8.92
CA ARG A 48 5.78 -2.01 -9.38
C ARG A 48 5.16 -2.80 -8.24
N VAL A 49 5.86 -2.93 -7.12
CA VAL A 49 5.37 -3.64 -5.93
C VAL A 49 4.12 -2.96 -5.39
N GLY A 50 4.17 -1.64 -5.18
CA GLY A 50 3.06 -0.86 -4.65
C GLY A 50 1.85 -0.83 -5.58
N LEU A 51 2.06 -0.71 -6.90
CA LEU A 51 0.96 -0.76 -7.87
C LEU A 51 0.32 -2.15 -7.93
N ASN A 52 1.11 -3.22 -7.91
CA ASN A 52 0.61 -4.58 -7.88
C ASN A 52 -0.21 -4.84 -6.61
N ALA A 53 0.34 -4.50 -5.45
CA ALA A 53 -0.35 -4.62 -4.16
C ALA A 53 -1.65 -3.82 -4.12
N SER A 54 -1.64 -2.61 -4.69
CA SER A 54 -2.84 -1.80 -4.82
C SER A 54 -3.91 -2.44 -5.70
N ASN A 55 -3.52 -3.06 -6.82
CA ASN A 55 -4.44 -3.77 -7.70
C ASN A 55 -4.98 -5.04 -7.03
N GLN A 56 -4.15 -5.76 -6.27
CA GLN A 56 -4.60 -6.92 -5.49
C GLN A 56 -5.58 -6.52 -4.39
N LEU A 57 -5.33 -5.42 -3.68
CA LEU A 57 -6.21 -4.91 -2.63
C LEU A 57 -7.66 -4.73 -3.10
N VAL A 58 -7.85 -4.24 -4.34
CA VAL A 58 -9.17 -3.96 -4.89
C VAL A 58 -9.68 -5.00 -5.88
N GLY A 59 -8.82 -5.89 -6.34
CA GLY A 59 -9.12 -6.87 -7.40
C GLY A 59 -9.13 -8.32 -6.92
N ASN A 60 -8.58 -8.63 -5.75
CA ASN A 60 -8.48 -9.99 -5.24
C ASN A 60 -9.85 -10.47 -4.71
N PRO A 61 -10.44 -11.53 -5.29
CA PRO A 61 -11.74 -12.06 -4.86
C PRO A 61 -11.77 -12.53 -3.40
N GLN A 62 -10.62 -12.91 -2.83
CA GLN A 62 -10.53 -13.32 -1.43
C GLN A 62 -10.67 -12.13 -0.48
N LEU A 63 -10.15 -10.98 -0.86
CA LEU A 63 -10.22 -9.74 -0.06
C LEU A 63 -11.55 -9.02 -0.24
N ASN A 64 -12.15 -9.15 -1.43
CA ASN A 64 -13.35 -8.43 -1.82
C ASN A 64 -14.66 -9.07 -1.33
N CYS A 65 -15.74 -8.28 -1.31
CA CYS A 65 -17.09 -8.74 -1.03
C CYS A 65 -17.56 -9.76 -2.08
N ALA A 66 -18.22 -10.82 -1.61
CA ALA A 66 -18.89 -11.78 -2.48
C ALA A 66 -20.31 -11.30 -2.79
N LEU A 67 -20.72 -11.36 -4.05
CA LEU A 67 -22.09 -11.13 -4.48
C LEU A 67 -22.82 -12.47 -4.48
N SER A 68 -23.97 -12.52 -3.81
CA SER A 68 -24.87 -13.68 -3.86
C SER A 68 -26.13 -13.29 -4.61
N GLU A 69 -26.43 -13.97 -5.70
CA GLU A 69 -27.82 -14.05 -6.18
C GLU A 69 -28.60 -14.90 -5.17
N LEU A 70 -29.77 -14.45 -4.73
CA LEU A 70 -30.57 -15.17 -3.74
C LEU A 70 -30.95 -16.57 -4.27
N GLY A 71 -30.38 -17.62 -3.68
CA GLY A 71 -30.66 -19.02 -3.99
C GLY A 71 -29.61 -19.95 -3.37
N PRO A 72 -29.89 -21.27 -3.23
CA PRO A 72 -28.92 -22.23 -2.68
C PRO A 72 -27.61 -22.19 -3.49
N PRO A 73 -26.47 -22.55 -2.90
CA PRO A 73 -25.14 -22.24 -3.41
C PRO A 73 -24.82 -23.04 -4.67
N THR A 74 -25.34 -22.61 -5.81
CA THR A 74 -25.07 -23.21 -7.12
C THR A 74 -24.14 -22.29 -7.91
N GLY A 75 -22.89 -22.24 -7.47
CA GLY A 75 -21.75 -22.34 -8.39
C GLY A 75 -21.07 -21.08 -8.94
N LEU A 76 -21.65 -19.88 -8.83
CA LEU A 76 -20.99 -18.65 -9.28
C LEU A 76 -21.05 -17.59 -8.20
N ILE A 77 -20.00 -17.54 -7.36
CA ILE A 77 -19.75 -16.40 -6.49
C ILE A 77 -19.11 -15.33 -7.39
N GLU A 78 -19.91 -14.40 -7.87
CA GLU A 78 -19.38 -13.15 -8.42
C GLU A 78 -18.82 -12.31 -7.26
N PHE A 79 -17.77 -11.53 -7.49
CA PHE A 79 -17.21 -10.65 -6.46
C PHE A 79 -17.33 -9.20 -6.90
N LEU A 80 -17.53 -8.31 -5.94
CA LEU A 80 -17.61 -6.88 -6.19
C LEU A 80 -16.22 -6.26 -6.02
N PRO A 81 -15.53 -5.84 -7.10
CA PRO A 81 -14.23 -5.20 -6.99
C PRO A 81 -14.33 -3.90 -6.19
N ASN A 82 -13.25 -3.55 -5.48
CA ASN A 82 -13.17 -2.42 -4.55
C ASN A 82 -14.11 -2.50 -3.32
N CYS A 83 -14.85 -3.60 -3.12
CA CYS A 83 -15.70 -3.76 -1.95
C CYS A 83 -14.97 -4.52 -0.85
N LEU A 84 -14.81 -3.91 0.32
CA LEU A 84 -14.14 -4.50 1.48
C LEU A 84 -15.14 -4.72 2.62
N THR A 85 -14.90 -5.75 3.44
CA THR A 85 -15.76 -6.08 4.59
C THR A 85 -15.00 -5.91 5.90
N VAL A 86 -15.58 -5.13 6.80
CA VAL A 86 -15.12 -4.98 8.19
C VAL A 86 -16.19 -5.58 9.07
N ASP A 87 -15.89 -6.75 9.63
CA ASP A 87 -16.82 -7.55 10.43
C ASP A 87 -16.82 -7.15 11.90
N ARG A 88 -15.75 -6.50 12.37
CA ARG A 88 -15.64 -5.94 13.71
C ARG A 88 -14.58 -4.84 13.74
N THR A 89 -14.88 -3.72 14.38
CA THR A 89 -13.83 -2.78 14.77
C THR A 89 -13.41 -3.03 16.22
N GLY A 90 -12.12 -2.96 16.51
CA GLY A 90 -11.58 -3.10 17.86
C GLY A 90 -10.51 -2.06 18.12
N ASN A 91 -10.32 -1.70 19.39
CA ASN A 91 -9.25 -0.78 19.77
C ASN A 91 -8.02 -1.57 20.18
N LEU A 92 -6.88 -1.30 19.55
CA LEU A 92 -5.58 -1.72 20.06
C LEU A 92 -5.23 -0.94 21.34
N PRO A 93 -4.38 -1.49 22.22
CA PRO A 93 -3.85 -0.77 23.39
C PRO A 93 -3.21 0.57 23.06
N SER A 94 -2.77 0.76 21.81
CA SER A 94 -2.25 2.01 21.26
C SER A 94 -3.32 3.07 20.96
N GLY A 95 -4.61 2.81 21.24
CA GLY A 95 -5.73 3.69 20.91
C GLY A 95 -6.14 3.69 19.43
N ARG A 96 -5.64 2.72 18.64
CA ARG A 96 -5.91 2.61 17.19
C ARG A 96 -7.10 1.69 16.92
N HIS A 97 -7.91 2.02 15.93
CA HIS A 97 -9.01 1.17 15.49
C HIS A 97 -8.50 0.16 14.44
N VAL A 98 -8.67 -1.13 14.72
CA VAL A 98 -8.35 -2.23 13.80
C VAL A 98 -9.63 -2.86 13.30
N GLY A 99 -9.69 -3.07 11.98
CA GLY A 99 -10.79 -3.75 11.31
C GLY A 99 -10.51 -5.26 11.25
N TRP A 100 -11.34 -6.05 11.91
CA TRP A 100 -11.36 -7.50 11.85
C TRP A 100 -12.44 -7.94 10.86
N GLY A 101 -12.23 -9.02 10.10
CA GLY A 101 -13.11 -9.48 9.02
C GLY A 101 -12.30 -10.02 7.85
N LYS A 102 -12.77 -9.90 6.60
CA LYS A 102 -11.88 -10.17 5.44
C LYS A 102 -10.69 -9.21 5.38
N THR A 103 -10.77 -8.04 6.01
CA THR A 103 -9.59 -7.17 6.19
C THR A 103 -8.47 -7.81 7.01
N ALA A 104 -8.77 -8.79 7.88
CA ALA A 104 -7.74 -9.58 8.58
C ALA A 104 -7.07 -10.63 7.67
N GLN A 105 -7.64 -10.90 6.49
CA GLN A 105 -7.03 -11.75 5.45
C GLN A 105 -6.11 -10.97 4.51
N ILE A 106 -6.09 -9.64 4.63
CA ILE A 106 -5.13 -8.79 3.91
C ILE A 106 -3.77 -9.04 4.52
N THR A 107 -3.00 -9.92 3.88
CA THR A 107 -1.61 -10.28 4.21
C THR A 107 -0.67 -9.74 3.14
N LYS A 108 0.62 -9.58 3.47
CA LYS A 108 1.65 -9.24 2.47
C LYS A 108 1.61 -10.20 1.28
N ASP A 109 1.45 -11.49 1.56
CA ASP A 109 1.32 -12.54 0.54
C ASP A 109 0.10 -12.33 -0.36
N ALA A 110 -1.07 -12.04 0.23
CA ALA A 110 -2.30 -11.78 -0.53
C ALA A 110 -2.21 -10.52 -1.41
N LEU A 111 -1.33 -9.58 -1.05
CA LEU A 111 -1.03 -8.38 -1.82
C LEU A 111 0.16 -8.56 -2.78
N GLY A 112 0.86 -9.70 -2.71
CA GLY A 112 2.10 -9.93 -3.47
C GLY A 112 3.23 -8.95 -3.10
N ILE A 113 3.29 -8.54 -1.84
CA ILE A 113 4.36 -7.70 -1.30
C ILE A 113 5.48 -8.63 -0.79
N PRO A 114 6.73 -8.52 -1.29
CA PRO A 114 7.83 -9.37 -0.85
C PRO A 114 8.22 -9.16 0.61
N ASP A 115 8.94 -10.12 1.18
CA ASP A 115 9.34 -10.10 2.59
C ASP A 115 10.26 -8.93 2.96
N ASP A 116 11.12 -8.47 2.03
CA ASP A 116 12.04 -7.34 2.21
C ASP A 116 11.38 -5.96 2.08
N TYR A 117 10.06 -5.91 1.97
CA TYR A 117 9.28 -4.67 1.94
C TYR A 117 8.36 -4.57 3.15
N SER A 118 8.24 -3.39 3.73
CA SER A 118 7.23 -3.09 4.73
C SER A 118 6.06 -2.37 4.08
N CYS A 119 4.90 -2.44 4.72
CA CYS A 119 3.71 -1.78 4.22
C CYS A 119 2.80 -1.30 5.34
N ASN A 120 1.98 -0.32 5.01
CA ASN A 120 0.94 0.23 5.87
C ASN A 120 -0.33 0.42 5.04
N ILE A 121 -1.46 -0.03 5.56
CA ILE A 121 -2.77 0.21 4.95
C ILE A 121 -3.65 0.93 5.95
N GLU A 122 -4.16 2.08 5.51
CA GLU A 122 -5.04 2.94 6.26
C GLU A 122 -6.35 3.11 5.51
N PHE A 123 -7.47 2.94 6.20
CA PHE A 123 -8.79 3.19 5.65
C PHE A 123 -9.42 4.39 6.32
N GLN A 124 -9.92 5.32 5.51
CA GLN A 124 -10.57 6.54 5.97
C GLN A 124 -12.05 6.52 5.61
N PRO A 125 -12.89 5.89 6.44
CA PRO A 125 -14.34 5.92 6.27
C PRO A 125 -14.93 7.30 6.65
N PRO A 126 -16.07 7.70 6.05
CA PRO A 126 -16.63 9.05 6.21
C PRO A 126 -17.18 9.35 7.61
N LEU A 127 -17.48 8.32 8.42
CA LEU A 127 -18.14 8.46 9.72
C LEU A 127 -17.44 7.71 10.86
N LEU A 128 -16.28 7.08 10.60
CA LEU A 128 -15.52 6.38 11.62
C LEU A 128 -14.09 6.91 11.68
N THR A 129 -13.45 6.73 12.82
CA THR A 129 -12.01 6.89 12.97
C THR A 129 -11.26 6.03 11.95
N PRO A 130 -10.08 6.46 11.48
CA PRO A 130 -9.27 5.68 10.55
C PRO A 130 -9.05 4.25 11.07
N ILE A 131 -9.23 3.28 10.18
CA ILE A 131 -9.09 1.86 10.47
C ILE A 131 -7.76 1.39 9.90
N PHE A 132 -6.93 0.77 10.73
CA PHE A 132 -5.66 0.17 10.33
C PHE A 132 -5.80 -1.36 10.22
N ILE A 133 -5.02 -1.97 9.33
CA ILE A 133 -4.93 -3.43 9.24
C ILE A 133 -3.88 -3.92 10.25
N ASP A 134 -4.15 -5.07 10.88
CA ASP A 134 -3.31 -5.70 11.92
C ASP A 134 -1.89 -6.11 11.45
N GLU A 135 -1.01 -6.41 12.41
CA GLU A 135 0.44 -6.68 12.29
C GLU A 135 0.84 -7.76 11.29
N LYS A 136 -0.04 -8.73 11.00
CA LYS A 136 0.23 -9.78 10.00
C LYS A 136 0.01 -9.31 8.56
N GLY A 137 -0.65 -8.17 8.40
CA GLY A 137 -1.13 -7.65 7.14
C GLY A 137 -0.23 -6.61 6.53
N CYS A 138 -0.13 -5.46 7.21
CA CYS A 138 0.65 -4.28 6.85
C CYS A 138 0.51 -3.27 8.03
N ASP A 139 1.15 -3.52 9.18
CA ASP A 139 1.10 -2.58 10.32
C ASP A 139 2.47 -2.16 10.85
N ASP A 140 3.33 -1.66 9.97
CA ASP A 140 4.54 -0.94 10.42
C ASP A 140 4.25 0.57 10.60
N SER A 141 3.17 0.93 11.28
CA SER A 141 2.85 2.35 11.58
C SER A 141 3.96 3.06 12.35
N TYR A 142 4.84 2.32 13.01
CA TYR A 142 5.99 2.84 13.76
C TYR A 142 7.27 3.01 12.90
N ALA A 143 7.34 2.42 11.71
CA ALA A 143 8.55 2.47 10.88
C ALA A 143 8.55 3.58 9.81
N THR A 144 7.40 4.24 9.55
CA THR A 144 7.35 5.36 8.60
C THR A 144 8.18 6.56 9.05
N ALA A 145 8.46 6.71 10.36
CA ALA A 145 9.27 7.79 10.91
C ALA A 145 10.78 7.72 10.54
N GLY A 146 11.22 6.67 9.86
CA GLY A 146 12.58 6.54 9.32
C GLY A 146 12.65 5.85 7.96
N ALA A 147 11.51 5.57 7.33
CA ALA A 147 11.46 4.93 6.04
C ALA A 147 11.79 5.93 4.92
N GLU A 148 12.81 5.61 4.13
CA GLU A 148 13.12 6.33 2.89
C GLU A 148 12.39 5.66 1.71
N ASN A 149 12.13 6.44 0.65
CA ASN A 149 11.55 5.93 -0.60
C ASN A 149 10.20 5.20 -0.40
N ILE A 150 9.21 5.92 0.13
CA ILE A 150 7.85 5.38 0.32
C ILE A 150 7.04 5.57 -0.97
N PHE A 151 6.48 4.47 -1.50
CA PHE A 151 5.41 4.54 -2.48
C PHE A 151 4.06 4.64 -1.75
N SER A 152 3.20 5.57 -2.16
CA SER A 152 1.85 5.76 -1.59
C SER A 152 0.82 5.88 -2.69
N ILE A 153 -0.31 5.17 -2.54
CA ILE A 153 -1.44 5.25 -3.46
C ILE A 153 -2.76 5.20 -2.71
N GLU A 154 -3.70 6.03 -3.15
CA GLU A 154 -5.07 6.06 -2.64
C GLU A 154 -6.01 5.34 -3.62
N ARG A 155 -6.90 4.53 -3.07
CA ARG A 155 -7.96 3.84 -3.83
C ARG A 155 -9.30 4.14 -3.20
N LYS A 156 -10.27 4.47 -4.05
CA LYS A 156 -11.67 4.52 -3.63
C LYS A 156 -12.16 3.09 -3.43
N VAL A 157 -12.65 2.81 -2.24
CA VAL A 157 -13.20 1.51 -1.84
C VAL A 157 -14.60 1.71 -1.29
N VAL A 158 -15.35 0.63 -1.21
CA VAL A 158 -16.68 0.61 -0.62
C VAL A 158 -16.64 -0.37 0.56
N PHE A 159 -16.99 0.10 1.75
CA PHE A 159 -17.12 -0.76 2.92
C PHE A 159 -18.53 -1.29 3.04
N LEU A 160 -18.64 -2.60 3.23
CA LEU A 160 -19.86 -3.21 3.72
C LEU A 160 -19.88 -3.15 5.25
N ASN A 161 -20.69 -2.24 5.80
CA ASN A 161 -20.91 -2.11 7.23
C ASN A 161 -22.13 -2.94 7.66
N LYS A 162 -21.90 -4.23 7.96
CA LYS A 162 -22.96 -5.09 8.52
C LYS A 162 -23.22 -4.89 10.01
N GLU A 163 -22.38 -4.14 10.73
CA GLU A 163 -22.66 -3.80 12.15
C GLU A 163 -23.92 -2.92 12.28
N LEU A 164 -24.30 -2.18 11.23
CA LEU A 164 -25.57 -1.43 11.19
C LEU A 164 -26.82 -2.31 11.07
N LEU A 165 -26.71 -3.54 10.55
CA LEU A 165 -27.84 -4.46 10.44
C LEU A 165 -28.01 -5.35 11.66
N VAL A 166 -26.91 -5.78 12.25
CA VAL A 166 -26.90 -6.81 13.28
C VAL A 166 -26.92 -6.10 14.63
N GLY A 167 -28.12 -5.86 15.17
CA GLY A 167 -28.28 -5.41 16.56
C GLY A 167 -27.45 -6.28 17.53
N PRO A 168 -27.06 -5.74 18.70
CA PRO A 168 -26.16 -6.45 19.61
C PRO A 168 -26.70 -7.84 19.96
N GLY A 169 -25.99 -8.90 19.55
CA GLY A 169 -26.25 -10.29 19.96
C GLY A 169 -26.72 -11.28 18.88
N GLN A 170 -26.83 -10.92 17.60
CA GLN A 170 -27.13 -11.89 16.54
C GLN A 170 -25.86 -12.50 15.88
N PRO A 171 -25.91 -13.79 15.48
CA PRO A 171 -24.76 -14.50 14.91
C PRO A 171 -24.33 -13.90 13.57
N LYS A 172 -23.04 -13.60 13.45
CA LYS A 172 -22.36 -12.93 12.33
C LYS A 172 -22.10 -13.87 11.13
N GLU A 173 -23.03 -14.74 10.77
CA GLU A 173 -22.70 -15.86 9.85
C GLU A 173 -22.58 -15.47 8.37
N ASN A 174 -22.97 -14.26 7.96
CA ASN A 174 -22.94 -13.82 6.56
C ASN A 174 -22.25 -12.47 6.35
N SER A 175 -21.20 -12.16 7.11
CA SER A 175 -20.57 -10.82 7.14
C SER A 175 -19.93 -10.37 5.82
N GLY A 176 -19.57 -11.30 4.92
CA GLY A 176 -18.87 -11.03 3.66
C GLY A 176 -19.69 -11.06 2.36
N HIS A 177 -21.02 -11.27 2.44
CA HIS A 177 -21.88 -11.44 1.27
C HIS A 177 -22.83 -10.24 1.09
N ILE A 178 -22.96 -9.73 -0.13
CA ILE A 178 -23.97 -8.74 -0.51
C ILE A 178 -24.93 -9.43 -1.45
N THR A 179 -26.23 -9.36 -1.14
CA THR A 179 -27.26 -9.82 -2.06
C THR A 179 -27.46 -8.81 -3.19
N LYS A 180 -27.88 -9.29 -4.36
CA LYS A 180 -28.17 -8.41 -5.50
C LYS A 180 -29.19 -7.31 -5.16
N SER A 181 -30.23 -7.64 -4.40
CA SER A 181 -31.23 -6.66 -3.95
C SER A 181 -30.63 -5.59 -3.04
N GLU A 182 -29.77 -5.94 -2.09
CA GLU A 182 -29.08 -4.95 -1.22
C GLU A 182 -28.19 -4.00 -2.01
N LEU A 183 -27.54 -4.49 -3.08
CA LEU A 183 -26.73 -3.66 -3.98
C LEU A 183 -27.60 -2.71 -4.81
N GLU A 184 -28.71 -3.21 -5.36
CA GLU A 184 -29.67 -2.42 -6.15
C GLU A 184 -30.35 -1.35 -5.30
N ASP A 185 -30.76 -1.66 -4.07
CA ASP A 185 -31.35 -0.72 -3.12
C ASP A 185 -30.40 0.44 -2.78
N CYS A 186 -29.11 0.14 -2.56
CA CYS A 186 -28.07 1.16 -2.34
C CYS A 186 -27.79 2.04 -3.56
N ARG A 187 -28.00 1.54 -4.78
CA ARG A 187 -27.72 2.26 -6.02
C ARG A 187 -28.88 3.17 -6.43
N ASP A 188 -30.10 2.67 -6.34
CA ASP A 188 -31.26 3.25 -7.01
C ASP A 188 -32.01 4.26 -6.13
N ASP A 189 -31.94 4.16 -4.79
CA ASP A 189 -32.59 5.14 -3.90
C ASP A 189 -31.91 5.29 -2.53
N PRO A 190 -30.86 6.13 -2.40
CA PRO A 190 -30.13 6.31 -1.13
C PRO A 190 -30.97 6.95 -0.01
N ALA A 191 -32.20 7.38 -0.30
CA ALA A 191 -33.06 8.10 0.64
C ALA A 191 -34.22 7.26 1.22
N LEU A 192 -34.58 6.11 0.64
CA LEU A 192 -35.91 5.51 0.86
C LEU A 192 -35.99 4.08 1.42
N ALA A 193 -34.91 3.33 1.58
CA ALA A 193 -35.02 1.98 2.15
C ALA A 193 -33.82 1.60 3.00
N THR A 194 -33.96 1.69 4.34
CA THR A 194 -32.96 1.19 5.30
C THR A 194 -31.58 1.85 5.16
N PRO A 195 -30.70 1.88 6.19
CA PRO A 195 -29.38 2.48 5.99
C PRO A 195 -28.62 1.67 4.94
N CYS A 196 -28.28 2.29 3.81
CA CYS A 196 -27.41 1.67 2.82
C CYS A 196 -26.11 1.22 3.52
N LEU A 197 -25.82 -0.07 3.39
CA LEU A 197 -24.74 -0.73 4.11
C LEU A 197 -23.39 -0.52 3.43
N LEU A 198 -23.42 0.01 2.21
CA LEU A 198 -22.26 0.34 1.41
C LEU A 198 -21.87 1.79 1.67
N MET A 199 -20.69 1.97 2.25
CA MET A 199 -20.11 3.29 2.51
C MET A 199 -18.90 3.50 1.64
N GLU A 200 -18.88 4.58 0.87
CA GLU A 200 -17.66 5.00 0.18
C GLU A 200 -16.56 5.32 1.20
N SER A 201 -15.32 4.97 0.88
CA SER A 201 -14.15 5.26 1.69
C SER A 201 -12.89 5.31 0.83
N THR A 202 -11.79 5.79 1.42
CA THR A 202 -10.47 5.78 0.79
C THR A 202 -9.57 4.81 1.52
N ALA A 203 -8.95 3.90 0.76
CA ALA A 203 -7.86 3.05 1.22
C ALA A 203 -6.54 3.66 0.76
N THR A 204 -5.66 3.95 1.71
CA THR A 204 -4.30 4.43 1.46
C THR A 204 -3.32 3.29 1.71
N LEU A 205 -2.68 2.81 0.66
CA LEU A 205 -1.61 1.82 0.71
C LEU A 205 -0.26 2.54 0.62
N ARG A 206 0.61 2.26 1.59
CA ARG A 206 1.99 2.70 1.61
C ARG A 206 2.92 1.49 1.62
N VAL A 207 3.97 1.50 0.81
CA VAL A 207 4.97 0.43 0.71
C VAL A 207 6.36 1.05 0.67
N TRP A 208 7.30 0.48 1.40
CA TRP A 208 8.71 0.87 1.41
C TRP A 208 9.60 -0.35 1.60
N LYS A 209 10.90 -0.21 1.32
CA LYS A 209 11.87 -1.28 1.53
C LYS A 209 12.33 -1.28 2.99
N SER A 210 12.35 -2.44 3.64
CA SER A 210 12.71 -2.61 5.06
C SER A 210 14.21 -2.70 5.30
#